data_AF-A0A6N2MAD6-F1
#
_entry.id   AF-A0A6N2MAD6-F1
#
_cell.length_a   1.000
_cell.length_b   1.000
_cell.length_c   1.000
_cell.angle_alpha   90.00
_cell.angle_beta   90.00
_cell.angle_gamma   90.00
#
_symmetry.space_group_name_H-M   'P 1'
#
loop_
_entity.id
_entity.type
_entity.pdbx_description
1 polymer ?
#
loop_
_entity_poly.entity_id
_entity_poly.type
_entity_poly.pdbx_seq_one_letter_code
_entity_poly.pdbx_strand_id
1 'polypeptide(L)'
;MEIVGTSTDHQETKSDQVSLDVNKLAKSIRAELEIFPPFSDQCCIYRVPVRLRELNEKAYTPRLVSIEPLHHGKEELKAMEGHKIFKASLEELVEVVEEMETRLRNCYAETIDLSSDEFVKMMLLDGVFIIVIFLKNGYEDPINTVDRIFNKPWMLGDIALDMCLIENQLPFFILEDLLKASEIASHYDEECSMIKLTYKFFKDDWNSMLTEGILEGNQSLRSSTFC
;
A
#
# COMPACT_ATOMS: atom_id res chain seq x y z
N MET A 1 -42.12 -70.08 45.33
CA MET A 1 -43.18 -69.11 44.99
C MET A 1 -42.98 -67.94 45.92
N GLU A 2 -42.11 -66.99 45.57
CA GLU A 2 -42.37 -65.82 44.68
C GLU A 2 -43.42 -64.89 45.33
N ILE A 3 -43.12 -63.62 45.63
CA ILE A 3 -43.08 -62.44 44.72
C ILE A 3 -42.36 -61.33 45.55
N VAL A 4 -41.22 -60.71 45.21
CA VAL A 4 -40.79 -59.78 44.12
C VAL A 4 -41.62 -58.49 43.96
N GLY A 5 -40.95 -57.34 44.12
CA GLY A 5 -41.41 -56.01 43.69
C GLY A 5 -41.73 -55.09 44.88
N THR A 6 -41.19 -53.88 45.01
CA THR A 6 -40.90 -52.89 43.95
C THR A 6 -39.73 -52.00 44.36
N SER A 7 -38.69 -51.95 43.51
CA SER A 7 -37.68 -50.88 43.52
C SER A 7 -38.20 -49.77 42.62
N THR A 8 -38.26 -48.55 43.16
CA THR A 8 -38.68 -47.34 42.45
C THR A 8 -37.53 -46.88 41.55
N ASP A 9 -37.76 -46.84 40.24
CA ASP A 9 -36.85 -46.25 39.27
C ASP A 9 -36.76 -44.73 39.49
N HIS A 10 -35.57 -44.25 39.84
CA HIS A 10 -35.17 -42.87 39.58
C HIS A 10 -34.39 -42.86 38.26
N GLN A 11 -35.09 -42.52 37.17
CA GLN A 11 -34.48 -42.07 35.94
C GLN A 11 -33.92 -40.66 36.16
N GLU A 12 -32.64 -40.55 36.52
CA GLU A 12 -31.88 -39.33 36.31
C GLU A 12 -31.64 -39.15 34.81
N THR A 13 -32.29 -38.13 34.25
CA THR A 13 -32.04 -37.59 32.92
C THR A 13 -30.57 -37.17 32.82
N LYS A 14 -29.79 -37.96 32.09
CA LYS A 14 -28.41 -37.67 31.72
C LYS A 14 -28.40 -36.44 30.81
N SER A 15 -28.12 -35.27 31.39
CA SER A 15 -27.83 -34.06 30.63
C SER A 15 -26.55 -34.31 29.84
N ASP A 16 -26.67 -34.46 28.52
CA ASP A 16 -25.55 -34.46 27.59
C ASP A 16 -24.90 -33.06 27.57
N GLN A 17 -24.13 -32.74 28.62
CA GLN A 17 -23.13 -31.69 28.54
C GLN A 17 -21.97 -32.26 27.75
N VAL A 18 -21.93 -31.96 26.45
CA VAL A 18 -20.74 -32.15 25.62
C VAL A 18 -19.61 -31.39 26.30
N SER A 19 -18.71 -32.12 26.97
CA SER A 19 -17.57 -31.50 27.64
C SER A 19 -16.69 -30.86 26.57
N LEU A 20 -16.57 -29.54 26.65
CA LEU A 20 -15.72 -28.78 25.75
C LEU A 20 -14.26 -29.23 25.96
N ASP A 21 -13.68 -29.89 24.95
CA ASP A 21 -12.28 -30.29 24.99
C ASP A 21 -11.39 -29.05 24.85
N VAL A 22 -10.93 -28.56 26.00
CA VAL A 22 -10.08 -27.38 26.14
C VAL A 22 -8.80 -27.51 25.31
N ASN A 23 -8.23 -28.71 25.19
CA ASN A 23 -7.00 -28.92 24.44
C ASN A 23 -7.24 -28.83 22.93
N LYS A 24 -8.35 -29.39 22.45
CA LYS A 24 -8.77 -29.27 21.05
C LYS A 24 -9.08 -27.82 20.69
N LEU A 25 -9.80 -27.10 21.54
CA LEU A 25 -10.11 -25.69 21.32
C LEU A 25 -8.83 -24.83 21.34
N ALA A 26 -7.95 -25.03 22.33
CA ALA A 26 -6.69 -24.29 22.41
C ALA A 26 -5.78 -24.55 21.20
N LYS A 27 -5.75 -25.78 20.67
CA LYS A 27 -5.00 -26.09 19.45
C LYS A 27 -5.59 -25.38 18.22
N SER A 28 -6.92 -25.35 18.11
CA SER A 28 -7.62 -24.62 17.04
C SER A 28 -7.36 -23.12 17.11
N ILE A 29 -7.49 -22.52 18.30
CA ILE A 29 -7.25 -21.09 18.51
C ILE A 29 -5.78 -20.74 18.20
N ARG A 30 -4.82 -21.57 18.60
CA ARG A 30 -3.40 -21.33 18.26
C ARG A 30 -3.16 -21.40 16.75
N ALA A 31 -3.74 -22.38 16.06
CA ALA A 31 -3.64 -22.46 14.61
C ALA A 31 -4.27 -21.24 13.92
N GLU A 32 -5.41 -20.75 14.44
CA GLU A 32 -6.07 -19.54 13.92
C GLU A 32 -5.27 -18.27 14.22
N LEU A 33 -4.64 -18.17 15.39
CA LEU A 33 -3.72 -17.09 15.74
C LEU A 33 -2.38 -17.15 15.00
N GLU A 34 -2.00 -18.29 14.42
CA GLU A 34 -0.86 -18.38 13.49
C GLU A 34 -1.24 -17.95 12.07
N ILE A 35 -2.54 -18.02 11.69
CA ILE A 35 -3.05 -17.52 10.40
C ILE A 35 -3.07 -15.99 10.39
N PHE A 36 -3.34 -15.35 11.52
CA PHE A 36 -3.09 -13.93 11.68
C PHE A 36 -1.60 -13.76 11.95
N PRO A 37 -0.77 -13.30 10.99
CA PRO A 37 0.61 -13.00 11.31
C PRO A 37 0.59 -12.06 12.53
N PRO A 38 1.38 -12.35 13.58
CA PRO A 38 1.50 -11.41 14.70
C PRO A 38 1.75 -10.05 14.07
N PHE A 39 1.04 -9.01 14.54
CA PHE A 39 1.27 -7.64 14.07
C PHE A 39 2.78 -7.43 14.01
N SER A 40 3.32 -7.42 12.79
CA SER A 40 4.76 -7.26 12.65
C SER A 40 5.07 -5.89 13.22
N ASP A 41 6.11 -5.77 14.04
CA ASP A 41 6.59 -4.44 14.48
C ASP A 41 7.01 -3.56 13.28
N GLN A 42 7.05 -4.16 12.08
CA GLN A 42 7.32 -3.51 10.79
C GLN A 42 6.05 -3.07 10.05
N CYS A 43 4.86 -3.52 10.48
CA CYS A 43 3.57 -3.21 9.85
C CYS A 43 3.27 -1.72 9.99
N CYS A 44 3.16 -1.02 8.86
CA CYS A 44 2.97 0.44 8.82
C CYS A 44 2.02 0.91 7.70
N ILE A 45 1.55 0.01 6.84
CA ILE A 45 0.64 0.30 5.73
C ILE A 45 -0.66 -0.48 5.96
N TYR A 46 -1.77 0.25 6.05
CA TYR A 46 -3.07 -0.29 6.43
C TYR A 46 -4.12 0.10 5.41
N ARG A 47 -5.08 -0.80 5.18
CA ARG A 47 -6.30 -0.44 4.46
C ARG A 47 -7.21 0.37 5.37
N VAL A 48 -7.87 1.36 4.79
CA VAL A 48 -8.76 2.26 5.51
C VAL A 48 -9.99 1.49 5.97
N PRO A 49 -10.42 1.68 7.24
CA PRO A 49 -11.65 1.08 7.74
C PRO A 49 -12.83 1.36 6.80
N VAL A 50 -13.60 0.32 6.48
CA VAL A 50 -14.74 0.38 5.55
C VAL A 50 -15.66 1.58 5.85
N ARG A 51 -15.93 1.84 7.13
CA ARG A 51 -16.77 2.98 7.56
C ARG A 51 -16.25 4.33 7.11
N LEU A 52 -14.94 4.54 7.05
CA LEU A 52 -14.33 5.78 6.58
C LEU A 52 -14.33 5.83 5.05
N ARG A 53 -14.03 4.69 4.39
CA ARG A 53 -14.08 4.59 2.93
C ARG A 53 -15.49 4.86 2.39
N GLU A 54 -16.54 4.37 3.05
CA GLU A 54 -17.94 4.61 2.67
C GLU A 54 -18.33 6.09 2.72
N LEU A 55 -17.67 6.90 3.57
CA LEU A 55 -17.91 8.34 3.63
C LEU A 55 -17.30 9.08 2.44
N ASN A 56 -16.12 8.64 1.97
CA ASN A 56 -15.45 9.23 0.83
C ASN A 56 -14.44 8.26 0.19
N GLU A 57 -14.92 7.42 -0.73
CA GLU A 57 -14.08 6.43 -1.40
C GLU A 57 -12.96 7.06 -2.24
N LYS A 58 -13.23 8.25 -2.81
CA LYS A 58 -12.28 8.99 -3.65
C LYS A 58 -11.08 9.53 -2.88
N ALA A 59 -11.20 9.69 -1.55
CA ALA A 59 -10.08 10.13 -0.70
C ALA A 59 -9.03 9.03 -0.46
N TYR A 60 -9.29 7.81 -0.91
CA TYR A 60 -8.43 6.65 -0.66
C TYR A 60 -8.09 5.86 -1.94
N THR A 61 -8.70 6.22 -3.07
CA THR A 61 -8.54 5.51 -4.33
C THR A 61 -7.68 6.36 -5.29
N PRO A 62 -6.53 5.86 -5.77
CA PRO A 62 -5.71 6.57 -6.74
C PRO A 62 -6.47 6.79 -8.04
N ARG A 63 -6.23 7.94 -8.66
CA ARG A 63 -6.93 8.40 -9.87
C ARG A 63 -6.14 8.18 -11.15
N LEU A 64 -4.81 8.18 -11.04
CA LEU A 64 -3.89 8.21 -12.18
C LEU A 64 -2.84 7.10 -12.07
N VAL A 65 -2.14 6.96 -10.93
CA VAL A 65 -1.04 6.02 -10.76
C VAL A 65 -1.14 5.22 -9.47
N SER A 66 -1.12 3.88 -9.60
CA SER A 66 -0.83 2.98 -8.48
C SER A 66 0.67 2.96 -8.22
N ILE A 67 1.14 2.95 -6.98
CA ILE A 67 2.56 2.76 -6.66
C ILE A 67 2.78 1.63 -5.64
N GLU A 68 1.78 0.76 -5.44
CA GLU A 68 1.81 -0.27 -4.40
C GLU A 68 0.85 -1.45 -4.72
N PRO A 69 0.86 -2.53 -3.90
CA PRO A 69 0.11 -3.76 -4.16
C PRO A 69 -1.44 -3.69 -4.07
N LEU A 70 -2.03 -2.92 -3.17
CA LEU A 70 -3.48 -2.85 -2.89
C LEU A 70 -4.29 -2.34 -4.09
N HIS A 71 -3.66 -1.51 -4.93
CA HIS A 71 -4.21 -0.95 -6.16
C HIS A 71 -3.61 -1.55 -7.43
N HIS A 72 -2.73 -2.54 -7.29
CA HIS A 72 -2.03 -3.16 -8.41
C HIS A 72 -2.99 -3.84 -9.40
N GLY A 73 -2.71 -3.67 -10.70
CA GLY A 73 -3.44 -4.35 -11.77
C GLY A 73 -4.82 -3.78 -12.09
N LYS A 74 -5.29 -2.74 -11.39
CA LYS A 74 -6.55 -2.04 -11.68
C LYS A 74 -6.56 -1.47 -13.10
N GLU A 75 -7.60 -1.80 -13.87
CA GLU A 75 -7.68 -1.47 -15.30
C GLU A 75 -7.59 0.04 -15.55
N GLU A 76 -8.23 0.82 -14.67
CA GLU A 76 -8.23 2.27 -14.70
C GLU A 76 -6.84 2.91 -14.52
N LEU A 77 -5.88 2.20 -13.91
CA LEU A 77 -4.52 2.70 -13.63
C LEU A 77 -3.47 2.16 -14.63
N LYS A 78 -3.81 1.16 -15.44
CA LYS A 78 -2.87 0.49 -16.37
C LYS A 78 -2.21 1.43 -17.37
N ALA A 79 -2.88 2.52 -17.74
CA ALA A 79 -2.33 3.51 -18.67
C ALA A 79 -1.02 4.14 -18.16
N MET A 80 -0.87 4.28 -16.84
CA MET A 80 0.32 4.84 -16.22
C MET A 80 1.45 3.83 -15.97
N GLU A 81 1.16 2.52 -15.97
CA GLU A 81 2.20 1.48 -15.80
C GLU A 81 3.28 1.57 -16.89
N GLY A 82 2.89 1.90 -18.13
CA GLY A 82 3.84 2.11 -19.22
C GLY A 82 4.79 3.30 -19.04
N HIS A 83 4.45 4.25 -18.15
CA HIS A 83 5.29 5.40 -17.82
C HIS A 83 6.31 5.12 -16.70
N LYS A 84 6.19 3.97 -16.01
CA LYS A 84 7.12 3.53 -14.96
C LYS A 84 8.34 2.79 -15.51
N ILE A 85 8.39 2.53 -16.82
CA ILE A 85 9.48 1.79 -17.45
C ILE A 85 10.65 2.75 -17.69
N PHE A 86 11.69 2.63 -16.87
CA PHE A 86 12.91 3.43 -16.99
C PHE A 86 14.09 2.59 -17.51
N LYS A 87 14.99 3.25 -18.24
CA LYS A 87 16.24 2.66 -18.77
C LYS A 87 17.36 2.72 -17.73
N ALA A 88 17.16 2.10 -16.57
CA ALA A 88 18.23 1.88 -15.58
C ALA A 88 18.81 0.46 -15.73
N SER A 89 20.01 0.20 -15.19
CA SER A 89 20.48 -1.17 -14.97
C SER A 89 19.53 -1.83 -13.96
N LEU A 90 18.78 -2.83 -14.42
CA LEU A 90 17.69 -3.41 -13.63
C LEU A 90 18.22 -4.50 -12.70
N GLU A 91 19.35 -5.11 -13.04
CA GLU A 91 19.86 -6.32 -12.39
C GLU A 91 20.24 -6.05 -10.93
N GLU A 92 21.05 -5.02 -10.66
CA GLU A 92 21.50 -4.67 -9.30
C GLU A 92 20.33 -4.19 -8.40
N LEU A 93 19.36 -3.50 -8.98
CA LEU A 93 18.20 -3.02 -8.23
C LEU A 93 17.19 -4.14 -7.91
N VAL A 94 17.10 -5.16 -8.76
CA VAL A 94 16.28 -6.35 -8.48
C VAL A 94 16.81 -7.07 -7.25
N GLU A 95 18.13 -7.29 -7.16
CA GLU A 95 18.76 -7.96 -6.02
C GLU A 95 18.44 -7.24 -4.69
N VAL A 96 18.53 -5.90 -4.68
CA VAL A 96 18.17 -5.09 -3.49
C VAL A 96 16.74 -5.34 -3.03
N VAL A 97 15.78 -5.36 -3.94
CA VAL A 97 14.36 -5.54 -3.59
C VAL A 97 14.08 -6.99 -3.18
N GLU A 98 14.69 -7.97 -3.87
CA GLU A 98 14.57 -9.39 -3.56
C GLU A 98 15.05 -9.70 -2.14
N GLU A 99 16.24 -9.20 -1.76
CA GLU A 99 16.78 -9.37 -0.40
C GLU A 99 15.86 -8.79 0.70
N MET A 100 15.05 -7.80 0.35
CA MET A 100 14.18 -7.09 1.27
C MET A 100 12.72 -7.54 1.24
N GLU A 101 12.35 -8.47 0.34
CA GLU A 101 10.96 -8.84 0.06
C GLU A 101 10.16 -9.17 1.33
N THR A 102 10.73 -10.00 2.21
CA THR A 102 10.06 -10.42 3.45
C THR A 102 9.72 -9.21 4.33
N ARG A 103 10.67 -8.27 4.48
CA ARG A 103 10.49 -7.05 5.26
C ARG A 103 9.46 -6.12 4.61
N LEU A 104 9.49 -6.00 3.27
CA LEU A 104 8.53 -5.20 2.52
C LEU A 104 7.10 -5.72 2.67
N ARG A 105 6.89 -7.04 2.53
CA ARG A 105 5.57 -7.66 2.72
C ARG A 105 5.06 -7.47 4.15
N ASN A 106 5.95 -7.57 5.14
CA ASN A 106 5.61 -7.35 6.55
C ASN A 106 5.20 -5.90 6.88
N CYS A 107 5.44 -4.94 5.99
CA CYS A 107 4.94 -3.56 6.16
C CYS A 107 3.44 -3.43 5.90
N TYR A 108 2.84 -4.36 5.15
CA TYR A 108 1.41 -4.34 4.85
C TYR A 108 0.63 -5.13 5.90
N ALA A 109 -0.48 -4.56 6.36
CA ALA A 109 -1.39 -5.25 7.28
C ALA A 109 -2.15 -6.40 6.63
N GLU A 110 -2.31 -6.34 5.30
CA GLU A 110 -2.99 -7.37 4.51
C GLU A 110 -1.96 -8.30 3.85
N THR A 111 -2.33 -9.57 3.69
CA THR A 111 -1.53 -10.52 2.93
C THR A 111 -1.53 -10.14 1.46
N ILE A 112 -0.34 -9.96 0.88
CA ILE A 112 -0.19 -9.61 -0.53
C ILE A 112 -0.14 -10.88 -1.37
N ASP A 113 -1.19 -11.15 -2.12
CA ASP A 113 -1.34 -12.31 -3.02
C ASP A 113 -0.68 -12.06 -4.38
N LEU A 114 0.63 -11.85 -4.35
CA LEU A 114 1.48 -11.73 -5.54
C LEU A 114 2.63 -12.72 -5.42
N SER A 115 3.04 -13.33 -6.53
CA SER A 115 4.29 -14.10 -6.57
C SER A 115 5.49 -13.21 -6.20
N SER A 116 6.62 -13.82 -5.82
CA SER A 116 7.85 -13.09 -5.51
C SER A 116 8.28 -12.22 -6.69
N ASP A 117 8.34 -12.79 -7.90
CA ASP A 117 8.68 -12.08 -9.13
C ASP A 117 7.77 -10.87 -9.39
N GLU A 118 6.45 -11.02 -9.24
CA GLU A 118 5.49 -9.94 -9.45
C GLU A 118 5.65 -8.83 -8.41
N PHE A 119 5.82 -9.21 -7.15
CA PHE A 119 5.98 -8.28 -6.05
C PHE A 119 7.28 -7.48 -6.15
N VAL A 120 8.40 -8.16 -6.37
CA VAL A 120 9.72 -7.55 -6.55
C VAL A 120 9.71 -6.59 -7.74
N LYS A 121 9.16 -7.03 -8.87
CA LYS A 121 9.01 -6.19 -10.06
C LYS A 121 8.19 -4.93 -9.78
N MET A 122 7.06 -5.07 -9.11
CA MET A 122 6.19 -3.93 -8.77
C MET A 122 6.91 -2.96 -7.83
N MET A 123 7.50 -3.44 -6.72
CA MET A 123 8.24 -2.61 -5.77
C MET A 123 9.38 -1.84 -6.45
N LEU A 124 10.10 -2.51 -7.36
CA LEU A 124 11.19 -1.89 -8.12
C LEU A 124 10.67 -0.79 -9.06
N LEU A 125 9.69 -1.11 -9.92
CA LEU A 125 9.18 -0.16 -10.90
C LEU A 125 8.51 1.05 -10.23
N ASP A 126 7.75 0.82 -9.17
CA ASP A 126 7.04 1.86 -8.44
C ASP A 126 8.02 2.72 -7.63
N GLY A 127 9.01 2.10 -6.98
CA GLY A 127 10.06 2.81 -6.26
C GLY A 127 10.92 3.68 -7.16
N VAL A 128 11.40 3.13 -8.28
CA VAL A 128 12.18 3.89 -9.28
C VAL A 128 11.34 5.01 -9.90
N PHE A 129 10.05 4.78 -10.15
CA PHE A 129 9.14 5.81 -10.63
C PHE A 129 9.10 7.02 -9.69
N ILE A 130 8.90 6.79 -8.39
CA ILE A 130 8.90 7.87 -7.38
C ILE A 130 10.24 8.61 -7.35
N ILE A 131 11.36 7.87 -7.36
CA ILE A 131 12.71 8.45 -7.35
C ILE A 131 12.93 9.36 -8.57
N VAL A 132 12.58 8.89 -9.77
CA VAL A 132 12.75 9.67 -11.01
C VAL A 132 11.87 10.92 -10.99
N ILE A 133 10.63 10.83 -10.49
CA ILE A 133 9.74 11.99 -10.33
C ILE A 133 10.40 13.04 -9.44
N PHE A 134 10.93 12.64 -8.27
CA PHE A 134 11.54 13.59 -7.36
C PHE A 134 12.85 14.19 -7.88
N LEU A 135 13.68 13.39 -8.54
CA LEU A 135 14.94 13.88 -9.13
C LEU A 135 14.70 14.91 -10.23
N LYS A 136 13.79 14.63 -11.16
CA LYS A 136 13.45 15.55 -12.25
C LYS A 136 12.77 16.84 -11.78
N ASN A 137 12.05 16.79 -10.67
CA ASN A 137 11.51 18.00 -10.05
C ASN A 137 12.60 18.81 -9.32
N GLY A 138 13.54 18.13 -8.66
CA GLY A 138 14.57 18.76 -7.82
C GLY A 138 15.78 19.31 -8.57
N TYR A 139 15.98 18.89 -9.82
CA TYR A 139 17.07 19.28 -10.70
C TYR A 139 16.50 19.57 -12.09
N GLU A 140 16.69 20.80 -12.60
CA GLU A 140 16.32 21.15 -13.97
C GLU A 140 17.10 20.25 -14.94
N ASP A 141 16.43 19.29 -15.55
CA ASP A 141 17.01 18.45 -16.61
C ASP A 141 17.08 19.29 -17.90
N PRO A 142 18.28 19.62 -18.42
CA PRO A 142 18.39 20.54 -19.55
C PRO A 142 17.89 19.94 -20.87
N ILE A 143 17.66 18.62 -20.96
CA ILE A 143 17.31 17.97 -22.24
C ILE A 143 16.38 16.76 -22.02
N ASN A 144 15.05 17.00 -21.99
CA ASN A 144 14.12 15.97 -22.46
C ASN A 144 12.82 16.57 -23.04
N THR A 145 12.88 16.94 -24.32
CA THR A 145 11.74 17.46 -25.10
C THR A 145 10.61 16.42 -25.32
N VAL A 146 10.75 15.21 -24.75
CA VAL A 146 9.79 14.09 -24.87
C VAL A 146 9.31 13.62 -23.50
N ASP A 147 9.44 14.43 -22.45
CA ASP A 147 8.92 14.05 -21.14
C ASP A 147 7.37 14.04 -21.15
N ARG A 148 6.77 12.85 -21.07
CA ARG A 148 5.31 12.69 -21.15
C ARG A 148 4.58 13.15 -19.89
N ILE A 149 5.30 13.27 -18.77
CA ILE A 149 4.76 13.65 -17.45
C ILE A 149 5.06 15.13 -17.21
N PHE A 150 6.33 15.53 -17.25
CA PHE A 150 6.75 16.89 -16.85
C PHE A 150 6.28 17.99 -17.81
N ASN A 151 5.94 17.65 -19.06
CA ASN A 151 5.31 18.60 -19.99
C ASN A 151 3.80 18.83 -19.73
N LYS A 152 3.22 18.18 -18.71
CA LYS A 152 1.80 18.27 -18.36
C LYS A 152 1.66 18.57 -16.86
N PRO A 153 1.62 19.86 -16.46
CA PRO A 153 1.57 20.23 -15.04
C PRO A 153 0.43 19.56 -14.25
N TRP A 154 -0.76 19.46 -14.84
CA TRP A 154 -1.91 18.76 -14.25
C TRP A 154 -1.63 17.28 -13.95
N MET A 155 -0.82 16.62 -14.77
CA MET A 155 -0.46 15.21 -14.57
C MET A 155 0.48 15.05 -13.37
N LEU A 156 1.38 16.02 -13.16
CA LEU A 156 2.27 16.02 -12.01
C LEU A 156 1.49 16.22 -10.70
N GLY A 157 0.50 17.13 -10.71
CA GLY A 157 -0.40 17.34 -9.57
C GLY A 157 -1.24 16.11 -9.23
N ASP A 158 -1.82 15.43 -10.22
CA ASP A 158 -2.54 14.17 -10.02
C ASP A 158 -1.62 13.07 -9.46
N ILE A 159 -0.39 12.96 -9.96
CA ILE A 159 0.62 12.03 -9.42
C ILE A 159 0.94 12.36 -7.96
N ALA A 160 1.12 13.63 -7.61
CA ALA A 160 1.41 14.05 -6.25
C ALA A 160 0.26 13.76 -5.27
N LEU A 161 -0.98 13.94 -5.73
CA LEU A 161 -2.19 13.58 -4.97
C LEU A 161 -2.23 12.07 -4.72
N ASP A 162 -2.00 11.26 -5.75
CA ASP A 162 -1.97 9.80 -5.64
C ASP A 162 -0.84 9.32 -4.72
N MET A 163 0.34 9.96 -4.76
CA MET A 163 1.46 9.66 -3.86
C MET A 163 1.17 10.01 -2.39
N CYS A 164 0.15 10.81 -2.10
CA CYS A 164 -0.27 11.18 -0.74
C CYS A 164 -1.37 10.27 -0.18
N LEU A 165 -1.94 9.37 -0.99
CA LEU A 165 -2.99 8.46 -0.54
C LEU A 165 -2.40 7.38 0.36
N ILE A 166 -2.97 7.23 1.55
CA ILE A 166 -2.48 6.29 2.57
C ILE A 166 -2.54 4.81 2.15
N GLU A 167 -3.40 4.47 1.20
CA GLU A 167 -3.50 3.12 0.62
C GLU A 167 -2.74 2.99 -0.71
N ASN A 168 -1.97 4.01 -1.08
CA ASN A 168 -1.13 4.03 -2.27
C ASN A 168 0.35 4.31 -1.89
N GLN A 169 0.86 3.65 -0.83
CA GLN A 169 2.18 3.92 -0.26
C GLN A 169 3.14 2.76 -0.43
N LEU A 170 4.43 3.10 -0.60
CA LEU A 170 5.55 2.17 -0.41
C LEU A 170 6.23 2.41 0.94
N PRO A 171 6.82 1.38 1.57
CA PRO A 171 7.65 1.58 2.75
C PRO A 171 8.83 2.50 2.43
N PHE A 172 8.92 3.67 3.06
CA PHE A 172 9.89 4.72 2.69
C PHE A 172 11.35 4.24 2.57
N PHE A 173 11.76 3.28 3.40
CA PHE A 173 13.12 2.76 3.41
C PHE A 173 13.53 2.18 2.04
N ILE A 174 12.61 1.60 1.26
CA ILE A 174 12.94 1.01 -0.04
C ILE A 174 13.36 2.05 -1.04
N LEU A 175 12.77 3.25 -0.96
CA LEU A 175 13.10 4.36 -1.85
C LEU A 175 14.52 4.85 -1.57
N GLU A 176 14.92 4.89 -0.30
CA GLU A 176 16.26 5.30 0.11
C GLU A 176 17.31 4.26 -0.29
N ASP A 177 17.01 2.98 -0.14
CA ASP A 177 17.90 1.89 -0.52
C ASP A 177 18.04 1.79 -2.04
N LEU A 178 16.94 1.92 -2.79
CA LEU A 178 16.95 2.01 -4.25
C LEU A 178 17.71 3.25 -4.74
N LEU A 179 17.53 4.42 -4.11
CA LEU A 179 18.27 5.63 -4.50
C LEU A 179 19.78 5.43 -4.34
N LYS A 180 20.22 4.83 -3.23
CA LYS A 180 21.64 4.55 -2.95
C LYS A 180 22.23 3.49 -3.87
N ALA A 181 21.48 2.45 -4.15
CA ALA A 181 21.89 1.38 -5.06
C ALA A 181 21.92 1.85 -6.51
N SER A 182 21.04 2.79 -6.87
CA SER A 182 20.98 3.31 -8.21
C SER A 182 22.16 4.26 -8.49
N GLU A 183 22.93 3.98 -9.53
CA GLU A 183 23.85 4.97 -10.11
C GLU A 183 23.11 6.25 -10.57
N ILE A 184 21.78 6.24 -10.57
CA ILE A 184 20.92 7.40 -10.89
C ILE A 184 21.28 8.60 -10.02
N ALA A 185 21.59 8.40 -8.74
CA ALA A 185 22.00 9.49 -7.84
C ALA A 185 23.39 10.07 -8.16
N SER A 186 24.28 9.30 -8.82
CA SER A 186 25.66 9.71 -9.12
C SER A 186 25.75 10.87 -10.13
N HIS A 187 24.68 11.11 -10.89
CA HIS A 187 24.55 12.26 -11.77
C HIS A 187 24.12 13.55 -11.06
N TYR A 188 23.79 13.46 -9.77
CA TYR A 188 23.29 14.55 -8.95
C TYR A 188 24.20 14.77 -7.73
N ASP A 189 24.02 15.91 -7.05
CA ASP A 189 24.86 16.40 -5.95
C ASP A 189 25.13 15.35 -4.83
N GLU A 190 26.32 15.37 -4.21
CA GLU A 190 26.78 14.38 -3.20
C GLU A 190 25.89 14.32 -1.93
N GLU A 191 24.98 15.28 -1.73
CA GLU A 191 24.00 15.32 -0.64
C GLU A 191 22.57 14.86 -1.04
N CYS A 192 22.41 14.14 -2.14
CA CYS A 192 21.10 13.67 -2.60
C CYS A 192 20.55 12.57 -1.65
N SER A 193 19.49 12.88 -0.89
CA SER A 193 18.78 11.92 -0.03
C SER A 193 17.28 11.93 -0.33
N MET A 194 16.59 10.81 -0.07
CA MET A 194 15.15 10.73 -0.34
C MET A 194 14.35 11.75 0.46
N ILE A 195 14.79 12.07 1.68
CA ILE A 195 14.12 13.07 2.53
C ILE A 195 14.22 14.46 1.87
N LYS A 196 15.40 14.85 1.37
CA LYS A 196 15.63 16.16 0.72
C LYS A 196 14.82 16.26 -0.58
N LEU A 197 14.80 15.18 -1.37
CA LEU A 197 14.03 15.08 -2.61
C LEU A 197 12.52 15.16 -2.38
N THR A 198 12.00 14.38 -1.43
CA THR A 198 10.59 14.39 -1.04
C THR A 198 10.15 15.77 -0.55
N TYR A 199 10.96 16.40 0.31
CA TYR A 199 10.67 17.74 0.81
C TYR A 199 10.60 18.77 -0.31
N LYS A 200 11.56 18.76 -1.25
CA LYS A 200 11.55 19.67 -2.40
C LYS A 200 10.29 19.48 -3.25
N PHE A 201 10.00 18.23 -3.63
CA PHE A 201 8.84 17.89 -4.46
C PHE A 201 7.54 18.44 -3.87
N PHE A 202 7.25 18.09 -2.62
CA PHE A 202 6.01 18.53 -2.00
C PHE A 202 6.02 20.01 -1.59
N LYS A 203 7.16 20.64 -1.31
CA LYS A 203 7.19 22.09 -1.03
C LYS A 203 6.78 22.90 -2.27
N ASP A 204 7.27 22.51 -3.43
CA ASP A 204 7.05 23.25 -4.67
C ASP A 204 5.66 22.95 -5.23
N ASP A 205 5.21 21.70 -5.13
CA ASP A 205 3.92 21.27 -5.68
C ASP A 205 2.72 21.54 -4.75
N TRP A 206 2.89 21.60 -3.42
CA TRP A 206 1.80 21.82 -2.47
C TRP A 206 1.04 23.14 -2.70
N ASN A 207 1.72 24.18 -3.17
CA ASN A 207 1.06 25.44 -3.53
C ASN A 207 0.12 25.28 -4.75
N SER A 208 0.46 24.37 -5.66
CA SER A 208 -0.37 23.99 -6.82
C SER A 208 -1.53 23.07 -6.39
N MET A 209 -1.26 22.04 -5.58
CA MET A 209 -2.27 21.10 -5.08
C MET A 209 -3.40 21.79 -4.28
N LEU A 210 -3.06 22.79 -3.44
CA LEU A 210 -4.06 23.55 -2.69
C LEU A 210 -5.00 24.35 -3.58
N THR A 211 -4.53 24.86 -4.71
CA THR A 211 -5.38 25.64 -5.62
C THR A 211 -6.37 24.75 -6.36
N GLU A 212 -5.98 23.53 -6.72
CA GLU A 212 -6.87 22.55 -7.38
C GLU A 212 -7.88 21.92 -6.40
N GLY A 213 -7.45 21.55 -5.18
CA GLY A 213 -8.34 21.01 -4.15
C GLY A 213 -9.42 22.00 -3.68
N ILE A 214 -9.10 23.31 -3.66
CA ILE A 214 -10.09 24.37 -3.40
C ILE A 214 -11.11 24.48 -4.55
N LEU A 215 -10.70 24.27 -5.79
CA LEU A 215 -11.60 24.31 -6.95
C LEU A 215 -12.55 23.09 -6.97
N GLU A 216 -12.06 21.89 -6.64
CA GLU A 216 -12.90 20.68 -6.54
C GLU A 216 -13.87 20.75 -5.34
N GLY A 217 -13.41 21.24 -4.18
CA GLY A 217 -14.26 21.42 -2.99
C GLY A 217 -15.41 22.42 -3.21
N ASN A 218 -15.19 23.46 -4.01
CA ASN A 218 -16.21 24.45 -4.38
C ASN A 218 -17.25 23.92 -5.38
N GLN A 219 -16.95 22.88 -6.17
CA GLN A 219 -17.94 22.25 -7.04
C GLN A 219 -18.90 21.33 -6.25
N SER A 220 -18.39 20.62 -5.25
CA SER A 220 -19.20 19.76 -4.35
C SER A 220 -20.18 20.55 -3.47
N LEU A 221 -19.79 21.76 -3.04
CA LEU A 221 -20.68 22.66 -2.28
C LEU A 221 -21.73 23.37 -3.17
N ARG A 222 -21.50 23.46 -4.49
CA ARG A 222 -22.46 24.06 -5.42
C ARG A 222 -23.56 23.10 -5.89
N SER A 223 -23.35 21.78 -5.83
CA SER A 223 -24.38 20.78 -6.14
C SER A 223 -25.31 20.48 -4.95
N SER A 224 -25.03 21.02 -3.77
CA SER A 224 -25.82 20.84 -2.54
C SER A 224 -26.62 22.08 -2.11
N THR A 225 -26.71 23.12 -2.95
CA THR A 225 -27.54 24.30 -2.64
C THR A 225 -28.59 24.53 -3.73
N PHE A 226 -29.86 24.52 -3.31
CA PHE A 226 -31.14 24.81 -3.99
C PHE A 226 -31.94 23.61 -4.56
N CYS A 227 -32.84 23.09 -3.71
CA CYS A 227 -34.25 22.89 -4.08
C CYS A 227 -34.90 24.25 -4.37
#